data_AF-A0A2G9MLI5-F1
#
_entry.id   AF-A0A2G9MLI5-F1
#
_cell.length_a   1.000
_cell.length_b   1.000
_cell.length_c   1.000
_cell.angle_alpha   90.00
_cell.angle_beta   90.00
_cell.angle_gamma   90.00
#
_symmetry.space_group_name_H-M   'P 1'
#
loop_
_entity.id
_entity.type
_entity.pdbx_description
1 polymer ?
#
loop_
_entity_poly.entity_id
_entity_poly.type
_entity_poly.pdbx_seq_one_letter_code
_entity_poly.pdbx_strand_id
1 'polypeptide(L)' 'DSWDYMNHIECSTQSKSMTQKCIDAGIESYPTWEFGDGTRFVGELDFEQLSQASGCSLPS' A
#
# COMPACT_ATOMS: atom_id res chain seq x y z
N ASP A 1 14.68 7.65 2.02
CA ASP A 1 13.73 7.08 3.01
C ASP A 1 13.34 5.68 2.50
N SER A 2 12.95 4.73 3.36
CA SER A 2 12.59 3.36 2.92
C SER A 2 11.45 3.36 1.90
N TRP A 3 10.58 4.36 1.98
CA TRP A 3 9.45 4.57 1.05
C TRP A 3 9.87 4.89 -0.39
N ASP A 4 11.09 5.38 -0.62
CA ASP A 4 11.59 5.69 -1.97
C ASP A 4 11.80 4.42 -2.82
N TYR A 5 11.87 3.25 -2.18
CA TYR A 5 12.05 1.95 -2.84
C TYR A 5 10.72 1.25 -3.16
N MET A 6 9.58 1.90 -2.90
CA MET A 6 8.25 1.37 -3.16
C MET A 6 7.40 2.37 -3.95
N ASN A 7 6.44 1.87 -4.72
CA ASN A 7 5.48 2.71 -5.42
C ASN A 7 4.43 3.26 -4.43
N HIS A 8 4.79 4.32 -3.70
CA HIS A 8 3.86 5.01 -2.82
C HIS A 8 2.94 5.96 -3.61
N ILE A 9 1.63 5.87 -3.38
CA ILE A 9 0.63 6.74 -4.00
C ILE A 9 -0.10 7.51 -2.89
N GLU A 10 0.09 8.83 -2.87
CA GLU A 10 -0.62 9.70 -1.94
C GLU A 10 -2.10 9.81 -2.34
N CYS A 11 -2.98 9.27 -1.49
CA CYS A 11 -4.41 9.24 -1.73
C CYS A 11 -5.18 10.36 -1.03
N SER A 12 -4.60 11.07 -0.05
CA SER A 12 -5.24 12.18 0.64
C SER A 12 -4.83 13.53 0.05
N THR A 13 -5.82 14.38 -0.21
CA THR A 13 -5.59 15.80 -0.53
C THR A 13 -5.40 16.63 0.75
N GLN A 14 -5.00 17.89 0.59
CA GLN A 14 -4.91 18.84 1.71
C GLN A 14 -6.27 19.07 2.40
N SER A 15 -7.38 18.91 1.67
CA SER A 15 -8.75 19.01 2.19
C SER A 15 -9.25 17.69 2.78
N LYS A 16 -8.39 16.67 2.96
CA LYS A 16 -8.73 15.33 3.47
C LYS A 16 -9.75 14.58 2.60
N SER A 17 -9.84 14.92 1.31
CA SER A 17 -10.60 14.15 0.33
C SER A 17 -9.69 13.12 -0.33
N MET A 18 -10.27 12.04 -0.88
CA MET A 18 -9.53 11.08 -1.68
C MET A 18 -9.19 11.67 -3.06
N THR A 19 -8.02 11.36 -3.61
CA THR A 19 -7.65 11.73 -5.00
C THR A 19 -8.44 10.89 -6.01
N GLN A 20 -8.73 11.46 -7.19
CA GLN A 20 -9.46 10.74 -8.24
C GLN A 20 -8.79 9.42 -8.64
N LYS A 21 -7.45 9.40 -8.67
CA LYS A 21 -6.68 8.17 -8.94
C LYS A 21 -7.01 7.04 -7.97
N CYS A 22 -7.12 7.34 -6.67
CA CYS A 22 -7.44 6.32 -5.67
C CYS A 22 -8.93 5.94 -5.68
N ILE A 23 -9.82 6.89 -6.05
CA ILE A 23 -11.25 6.61 -6.29
C ILE A 23 -11.40 5.63 -7.46
N ASP A 24 -10.76 5.91 -8.60
CA ASP A 24 -10.82 5.07 -9.79
C ASP A 24 -10.21 3.69 -9.55
N ALA A 25 -9.20 3.60 -8.67
CA ALA A 25 -8.59 2.35 -8.24
C ALA A 25 -9.44 1.57 -7.21
N GLY A 26 -10.57 2.12 -6.74
CA GLY A 26 -11.46 1.49 -5.77
C GLY A 26 -10.84 1.36 -4.37
N ILE A 27 -10.03 2.32 -3.95
CA ILE A 27 -9.48 2.35 -2.59
C ILE A 27 -10.59 2.75 -1.61
N GLU A 28 -10.83 1.92 -0.59
CA GLU A 28 -11.91 2.16 0.40
C GLU A 28 -11.38 2.72 1.72
N SER A 29 -10.11 2.45 2.04
CA SER A 29 -9.49 2.85 3.31
C SER A 29 -7.97 2.90 3.22
N TYR A 30 -7.34 3.55 4.20
CA TYR A 30 -5.89 3.67 4.28
C TYR A 30 -5.33 2.98 5.52
N PRO A 31 -4.13 2.37 5.43
CA PRO A 31 -3.43 2.08 4.18
C PRO A 31 -4.13 0.94 3.40
N THR A 32 -3.89 0.89 2.08
CA THR A 32 -4.22 -0.27 1.23
C THR A 32 -2.97 -0.66 0.47
N TRP A 33 -2.60 -1.93 0.55
CA TRP A 33 -1.47 -2.53 -0.16
C TRP A 33 -1.97 -3.25 -1.40
N GLU A 34 -1.29 -3.07 -2.53
CA GLU A 34 -1.49 -3.85 -3.76
C GLU A 34 -0.14 -4.46 -4.17
N PHE A 35 -0.11 -5.78 -4.32
CA PHE A 35 1.09 -6.54 -4.67
C PHE A 35 1.15 -6.82 -6.17
N GLY A 36 2.31 -7.25 -6.67
CA GLY A 36 2.55 -7.43 -8.12
C GLY A 36 1.67 -8.50 -8.79
N ASP A 37 1.03 -9.35 -8.00
CA ASP A 37 0.05 -10.35 -8.43
C ASP A 37 -1.40 -9.82 -8.45
N GLY A 38 -1.61 -8.57 -8.03
CA GLY A 38 -2.92 -7.92 -7.90
C GLY A 38 -3.62 -8.18 -6.57
N THR A 39 -3.01 -8.93 -5.65
CA THR A 39 -3.57 -9.17 -4.32
C THR A 39 -3.60 -7.86 -3.52
N ARG A 40 -4.71 -7.61 -2.84
CA ARG A 40 -4.91 -6.41 -2.02
C ARG A 40 -5.12 -6.72 -0.56
N PHE A 41 -4.49 -5.92 0.31
CA PHE A 41 -4.69 -5.97 1.75
C PHE A 41 -5.07 -4.58 2.26
N VAL A 42 -6.09 -4.54 3.12
CA VAL A 42 -6.57 -3.32 3.76
C VAL A 42 -6.04 -3.27 5.19
N GLY A 43 -5.50 -2.12 5.58
CA GLY A 43 -4.98 -1.89 6.92
C GLY A 43 -3.47 -2.06 7.04
N GLU A 44 -2.97 -1.84 8.24
CA GLU A 44 -1.54 -2.01 8.55
C GLU A 44 -1.16 -3.48 8.48
N LEU A 45 0.01 -3.74 7.89
CA LEU A 45 0.63 -5.06 7.85
C LEU A 45 1.94 -4.98 8.64
N ASP A 46 2.23 -6.02 9.42
CA ASP A 46 3.55 -6.17 10.03
C ASP A 46 4.60 -6.65 9.01
N PHE A 47 5.87 -6.66 9.42
CA PHE A 47 6.97 -7.06 8.54
C PHE A 47 6.90 -8.52 8.08
N GLU A 48 6.33 -9.42 8.89
CA GLU A 48 6.18 -10.82 8.53
C GLU A 48 5.13 -10.97 7.43
N GLN A 49 4.00 -10.30 7.56
CA GLN A 49 2.94 -10.24 6.55
C GLN A 49 3.44 -9.61 5.24
N LEU A 50 4.18 -8.50 5.33
CA LEU A 50 4.79 -7.86 4.16
C LEU A 50 5.81 -8.79 3.47
N SER A 51 6.61 -9.52 4.24
CA SER A 51 7.58 -10.51 3.71
C SER A 51 6.87 -11.63 2.96
N GLN A 52 5.82 -12.20 3.56
CA GLN A 52 5.03 -13.26 2.95
C GLN A 52 4.33 -12.80 1.66
N ALA A 53 3.70 -11.63 1.68
CA ALA A 53 2.94 -11.12 0.53
C ALA A 53 3.84 -10.63 -0.62
N SER A 54 5.03 -10.10 -0.31
CA SER A 54 5.99 -9.66 -1.34
C SER A 54 6.92 -10.76 -1.85
N GLY A 55 7.03 -11.89 -1.13
CA GLY A 55 8.04 -12.91 -1.39
C GLY A 55 9.47 -12.49 -1.01
N CYS A 56 9.65 -11.31 -0.40
CA CYS A 56 10.94 -10.82 0.06
C CYS A 56 11.24 -11.36 1.46
N SER A 57 12.29 -12.16 1.62
CA SER A 57 12.67 -12.69 2.94
C SER A 57 13.15 -11.58 3.88
N LEU A 58 12.76 -11.68 5.16
CA LEU A 58 13.29 -10.81 6.20
C LEU A 58 14.80 -11.06 6.42
N PRO A 59 15.58 -10.02 6.74
CA PRO A 59 16.97 -10.19 7.15
C PRO A 59 17.04 -10.99 8.46
N SER A 60 18.10 -11.81 8.57
CA SER A 60 18.43 -12.60 9.77
C SER A 60 19.05 -11.77 10.89
#